data_AF-A0A3L7AL94-F1
#
_entry.id   AF-A0A3L7AL94-F1
#
_cell.length_a   1.000
_cell.length_b   1.000
_cell.length_c   1.000
_cell.angle_alpha   90.00
_cell.angle_beta   90.00
_cell.angle_gamma   90.00
#
_symmetry.space_group_name_H-M   'P 1'
#
loop_
_entity.id
_entity.type
_entity.pdbx_description
1 polymer ?
#
loop_
_entity_poly.entity_id
_entity_poly.type
_entity_poly.pdbx_seq_one_letter_code
_entity_poly.pdbx_strand_id
1 'polypeptide(L)'
;MRETATLIVRRGNAGDAATTSSYEVPYTPGQSVLDGLRFVRANLDETLSVRHACINANTCKECMIVIDGKVEYACTARLEPRDMVLEPLGNKAHLRDLVTEITPPDERLEHALKTGVGKVAAGA
;
A
#
# COMPACT_ATOMS: atom_id res chain seq x y z
N MET A 1 3.51 -13.26 -27.87
CA MET A 1 2.83 -12.01 -27.47
C MET A 1 3.34 -11.65 -26.08
N ARG A 2 3.65 -10.38 -25.81
CA ARG A 2 3.89 -9.94 -24.43
C ARG A 2 2.51 -9.69 -23.83
N GLU A 3 2.16 -10.45 -22.81
CA GLU A 3 0.95 -10.20 -22.05
C GLU A 3 1.14 -8.99 -21.15
N THR A 4 0.07 -8.25 -20.91
CA THR A 4 0.04 -7.08 -20.03
C THR A 4 -1.01 -7.28 -18.95
N ALA A 5 -0.76 -6.65 -17.80
CA ALA A 5 -1.73 -6.50 -16.74
C ALA A 5 -2.05 -5.01 -16.57
N THR A 6 -3.28 -4.68 -16.18
CA THR A 6 -3.70 -3.30 -15.96
C THR A 6 -3.94 -3.07 -14.48
N LEU A 7 -3.20 -2.14 -13.88
CA LEU A 7 -3.40 -1.73 -12.50
C LEU A 7 -4.23 -0.44 -12.46
N ILE A 8 -5.45 -0.53 -11.95
CA ILE A 8 -6.33 0.62 -11.73
C ILE A 8 -6.14 1.06 -10.28
N VAL A 9 -5.34 2.09 -10.07
CA VAL A 9 -4.87 2.50 -8.76
C VAL A 9 -5.63 3.73 -8.27
N ARG A 10 -6.16 3.67 -7.05
CA ARG A 10 -6.68 4.86 -6.37
C ARG A 10 -5.55 5.84 -6.04
N ARG A 11 -5.73 7.09 -6.46
CA ARG A 11 -4.78 8.20 -6.28
C ARG A 11 -5.35 9.29 -5.40
N GLY A 12 -4.46 10.06 -4.77
CA GLY A 12 -4.78 11.27 -4.00
C GLY A 12 -4.43 11.17 -2.52
N ASN A 13 -4.60 12.28 -1.80
CA ASN A 13 -4.31 12.38 -0.37
C ASN A 13 -5.56 12.15 0.49
N ALA A 14 -5.35 12.11 1.80
CA ALA A 14 -6.42 12.09 2.78
C ALA A 14 -7.42 13.24 2.55
N GLY A 15 -8.69 12.90 2.32
CA GLY A 15 -9.78 13.89 2.15
C GLY A 15 -9.97 14.40 0.72
N ASP A 16 -9.10 14.05 -0.22
CA ASP A 16 -9.29 14.38 -1.64
C ASP A 16 -10.44 13.57 -2.23
N ALA A 17 -11.09 14.11 -3.27
CA ALA A 17 -12.00 13.33 -4.08
C ALA A 17 -11.24 12.13 -4.67
N ALA A 18 -11.81 10.92 -4.54
CA ALA A 18 -11.17 9.71 -5.02
C ALA A 18 -10.98 9.81 -6.54
N THR A 19 -9.72 9.79 -6.98
CA THR A 19 -9.35 9.68 -8.40
C THR A 19 -8.68 8.34 -8.64
N THR A 20 -8.72 7.87 -9.88
CA THR A 20 -8.09 6.62 -10.29
C THR A 20 -7.18 6.85 -11.49
N SER A 21 -6.02 6.20 -11.49
CA SER A 21 -5.12 6.12 -12.64
C SER A 21 -4.97 4.69 -13.09
N SER A 22 -4.91 4.47 -14.39
CA SER A 22 -4.71 3.14 -14.99
C SER A 22 -3.30 3.01 -15.53
N TYR A 23 -2.63 1.90 -15.24
CA TYR A 23 -1.27 1.62 -15.69
C TYR A 23 -1.19 0.24 -16.32
N GLU A 24 -0.74 0.18 -17.57
CA GLU A 24 -0.38 -1.08 -18.22
C GLU A 24 1.04 -1.47 -17.83
N VAL A 25 1.20 -2.68 -17.29
CA VAL A 25 2.49 -3.23 -16.90
C VAL A 25 2.78 -4.53 -17.64
N PRO A 26 4.04 -4.81 -18.02
CA PRO A 26 4.41 -6.10 -18.59
C PRO A 26 4.09 -7.23 -17.61
N TYR A 27 3.42 -8.28 -18.09
CA TYR A 27 3.06 -9.44 -17.29
C TYR A 27 3.95 -10.63 -17.61
N THR A 28 4.37 -11.35 -16.58
CA THR A 28 4.99 -12.67 -16.64
C THR A 28 4.44 -13.52 -15.49
N PRO A 29 4.06 -14.79 -15.74
CA PRO A 29 3.56 -15.67 -14.69
C PRO A 29 4.49 -15.75 -13.48
N GLY A 30 3.90 -15.67 -12.29
CA GLY A 30 4.62 -15.72 -11.02
C GLY A 30 4.91 -14.36 -10.38
N GLN A 31 4.74 -13.26 -11.11
CA GLN A 31 4.82 -11.90 -10.56
C GLN A 31 3.71 -11.63 -9.54
N SER A 32 4.02 -10.79 -8.57
CA SER A 32 3.08 -10.27 -7.58
C SER A 32 2.51 -8.92 -8.01
N VAL A 33 1.41 -8.50 -7.39
CA VAL A 33 0.87 -7.15 -7.58
C VAL A 33 1.89 -6.08 -7.16
N LEU A 34 2.72 -6.35 -6.14
CA LEU A 34 3.81 -5.46 -5.74
C LEU A 34 4.87 -5.31 -6.85
N ASP A 35 5.18 -6.36 -7.62
CA ASP A 35 6.11 -6.23 -8.75
C ASP A 35 5.56 -5.26 -9.80
N GLY A 36 4.25 -5.35 -10.09
CA GLY A 36 3.56 -4.39 -10.95
C GLY A 36 3.60 -2.97 -10.40
N LEU A 37 3.27 -2.76 -9.12
CA LEU A 37 3.33 -1.44 -8.47
C LEU A 37 4.74 -0.83 -8.46
N ARG A 38 5.77 -1.67 -8.23
CA ARG A 38 7.17 -1.24 -8.30
C ARG A 38 7.57 -0.88 -9.73
N PHE A 39 7.09 -1.62 -10.73
CA PHE A 39 7.30 -1.29 -12.13
C PHE A 39 6.67 0.07 -12.47
N VAL A 40 5.42 0.32 -12.07
CA VAL A 40 4.75 1.62 -12.26
C VAL A 40 5.59 2.74 -11.65
N ARG A 41 5.99 2.61 -10.38
CA ARG A 41 6.78 3.64 -9.69
C ARG A 41 8.14 3.89 -10.34
N ALA A 42 8.78 2.85 -10.86
CA ALA A 42 10.11 2.99 -11.46
C ALA A 42 10.09 3.47 -12.92
N ASN A 43 9.00 3.26 -13.67
CA ASN A 43 9.02 3.43 -15.13
C ASN A 43 7.89 4.30 -15.69
N LEU A 44 6.76 4.43 -14.98
CA LEU A 44 5.55 5.09 -15.50
C LEU A 44 5.16 6.33 -14.70
N ASP A 45 5.21 6.24 -13.37
CA ASP A 45 4.82 7.33 -12.47
C ASP A 45 5.53 7.21 -11.12
N GLU A 46 6.63 7.95 -10.95
CA GLU A 46 7.42 7.99 -9.72
C GLU A 46 6.69 8.57 -8.51
N THR A 47 5.55 9.25 -8.73
CA THR A 47 4.76 9.89 -7.67
C THR A 47 3.83 8.92 -6.95
N LEU A 48 3.67 7.70 -7.47
CA LEU A 48 2.84 6.65 -6.87
C LEU A 48 3.38 6.25 -5.49
N SER A 49 2.55 6.41 -4.46
CA SER A 49 2.87 6.04 -3.10
C SER A 49 2.33 4.65 -2.73
N VAL A 50 3.25 3.74 -2.40
CA VAL A 50 2.98 2.40 -1.89
C VAL A 50 4.00 2.07 -0.78
N ARG A 51 3.53 1.51 0.33
CA ARG A 51 4.41 1.02 1.41
C ARG A 51 4.79 -0.44 1.18
N HIS A 52 6.06 -0.76 1.38
CA HIS A 52 6.60 -2.11 1.40
C HIS A 52 8.01 -2.08 2.00
N ALA A 53 8.38 -3.14 2.71
CA ALA A 53 9.76 -3.37 3.15
C ALA A 53 10.26 -4.73 2.65
N CYS A 54 9.60 -5.82 3.05
CA CYS A 54 9.83 -7.12 2.42
C CYS A 54 9.23 -7.17 1.01
N ILE A 55 9.79 -7.98 0.12
CA ILE A 55 9.39 -8.03 -1.29
C ILE A 55 8.48 -9.22 -1.64
N ASN A 56 8.62 -10.36 -0.96
CA ASN A 56 7.84 -11.57 -1.26
C ASN A 56 7.82 -12.52 -0.05
N ALA A 57 7.41 -12.01 1.10
CA ALA A 57 7.45 -12.78 2.36
C ALA A 57 6.27 -12.55 3.30
N ASN A 58 5.48 -11.49 3.10
CA ASN A 58 4.38 -11.11 3.99
C ASN A 58 4.80 -11.01 5.49
N THR A 59 6.07 -10.67 5.75
CA THR A 59 6.58 -10.61 7.13
C THR A 59 6.46 -9.21 7.71
N CYS A 60 6.73 -8.17 6.90
CA CYS A 60 6.63 -6.78 7.35
C CYS A 60 5.18 -6.27 7.42
N LYS A 61 4.26 -6.89 6.68
CA LYS A 61 2.83 -6.51 6.56
C LYS A 61 2.55 -5.09 6.06
N GLU A 62 3.58 -4.37 5.58
CA GLU A 62 3.45 -2.98 5.14
C GLU A 62 2.69 -2.79 3.82
N CYS A 63 2.66 -3.82 2.96
CA CYS A 63 2.05 -3.77 1.63
C CYS A 63 0.58 -4.24 1.61
N MET A 64 -0.08 -4.22 2.76
CA MET A 64 -1.48 -4.61 2.87
C MET A 64 -2.38 -3.53 2.27
N ILE A 65 -3.16 -3.90 1.26
CA ILE A 65 -4.06 -3.03 0.49
C ILE A 65 -5.35 -3.79 0.15
N VAL A 66 -6.30 -3.12 -0.49
CA VAL A 66 -7.46 -3.77 -1.10
C VAL A 66 -7.16 -4.05 -2.56
N ILE A 67 -7.33 -5.30 -2.99
CA ILE A 67 -7.17 -5.78 -4.36
C ILE A 67 -8.49 -6.41 -4.77
N ASP A 68 -9.15 -5.85 -5.77
CA ASP A 68 -10.46 -6.30 -6.26
C ASP A 68 -11.49 -6.50 -5.13
N GLY A 69 -11.54 -5.53 -4.21
CA GLY A 69 -12.46 -5.53 -3.06
C GLY A 69 -12.04 -6.44 -1.90
N LYS A 70 -10.89 -7.12 -1.96
CA LYS A 70 -10.39 -7.99 -0.88
C LYS A 70 -9.13 -7.42 -0.25
N VAL A 71 -9.02 -7.49 1.08
CA VAL A 71 -7.80 -7.11 1.79
C VAL A 71 -6.74 -8.18 1.57
N GLU A 72 -5.64 -7.80 0.93
CA GLU A 72 -4.56 -8.70 0.53
C GLU A 72 -3.19 -8.05 0.75
N TYR A 73 -2.13 -8.87 0.74
CA TYR A 73 -0.75 -8.38 0.74
C TYR A 73 -0.25 -8.30 -0.70
N ALA A 74 0.05 -7.09 -1.18
CA ALA A 74 0.48 -6.90 -2.57
C ALA A 74 1.72 -7.72 -2.92
N CYS A 75 2.61 -8.00 -1.95
CA CYS A 75 3.82 -8.80 -2.16
C CYS A 75 3.58 -10.29 -2.43
N THR A 76 2.39 -10.83 -2.13
CA THR A 76 2.06 -12.25 -2.33
C THR A 76 0.84 -12.46 -3.21
N ALA A 77 -0.03 -11.44 -3.33
CA ALA A 77 -1.12 -11.45 -4.29
C ALA A 77 -0.56 -11.57 -5.72
N ARG A 78 -1.11 -12.50 -6.51
CA ARG A 78 -0.65 -12.75 -7.88
C ARG A 78 -1.09 -11.61 -8.78
N LEU A 79 -0.16 -11.14 -9.62
CA LEU A 79 -0.51 -10.32 -10.77
C LEU A 79 -1.21 -11.22 -11.80
N GLU A 80 -2.24 -10.70 -12.45
CA GLU A 80 -3.00 -11.42 -13.48
C GLU A 80 -3.09 -10.55 -14.74
N PRO A 81 -3.10 -11.14 -15.96
CA PRO A 81 -3.19 -10.39 -17.22
C PRO A 81 -4.61 -9.90 -17.49
N ARG A 82 -5.12 -9.06 -16.57
CA ARG A 82 -6.44 -8.43 -16.60
C ARG A 82 -6.38 -7.08 -15.88
N ASP A 83 -7.53 -6.42 -15.80
CA ASP A 83 -7.72 -5.25 -14.95
C ASP A 83 -7.81 -5.67 -13.48
N MET A 84 -7.01 -5.02 -12.64
CA MET A 84 -6.98 -5.22 -11.19
C MET A 84 -7.16 -3.87 -10.49
N VAL A 85 -8.17 -3.76 -9.64
CA VAL A 85 -8.50 -2.53 -8.90
C VAL A 85 -7.77 -2.52 -7.57
N LEU A 86 -6.98 -1.47 -7.34
CA LEU A 86 -6.12 -1.32 -6.16
C LEU A 86 -6.53 -0.11 -5.34
N GLU A 87 -6.86 -0.34 -4.09
CA GLU A 87 -7.35 0.67 -3.14
C GLU A 87 -6.60 0.61 -1.80
N PRO A 88 -6.47 1.74 -1.07
CA PRO A 88 -5.96 1.74 0.29
C PRO A 88 -6.93 1.01 1.25
N LEU A 89 -6.43 0.62 2.42
CA LEU A 89 -7.26 0.02 3.48
C LEU A 89 -8.32 1.01 3.99
N GLY A 90 -9.60 0.63 3.92
CA GLY A 90 -10.72 1.48 4.35
C GLY A 90 -10.88 1.62 5.87
N ASN A 91 -10.27 0.75 6.66
CA ASN A 91 -10.34 0.75 8.13
C ASN A 91 -9.15 1.44 8.81
N LYS A 92 -8.26 2.07 8.04
CA LYS A 92 -7.08 2.78 8.52
C LYS A 92 -7.12 4.22 8.02
N ALA A 93 -6.41 5.12 8.71
CA ALA A 93 -6.29 6.49 8.23
C ALA A 93 -5.55 6.47 6.88
N HIS A 94 -6.22 6.95 5.83
CA HIS A 94 -5.61 7.12 4.52
C HIS A 94 -4.58 8.24 4.58
N LEU A 95 -3.40 8.03 4.00
CA LEU A 95 -2.34 9.03 3.96
C LEU A 95 -2.17 9.56 2.54
N ARG A 96 -1.85 8.68 1.59
CA ARG A 96 -1.67 9.02 0.17
C ARG A 96 -1.69 7.78 -0.72
N ASP A 97 -2.40 7.83 -1.84
CA ASP A 97 -2.55 6.74 -2.81
C ASP A 97 -2.94 5.41 -2.11
N LEU A 98 -2.05 4.41 -2.12
CA LEU A 98 -2.28 3.11 -1.46
C LEU A 98 -1.74 3.07 -0.01
N VAL A 99 -1.19 4.17 0.49
CA VAL A 99 -0.59 4.26 1.82
C VAL A 99 -1.64 4.60 2.86
N THR A 100 -1.68 3.78 3.91
CA THR A 100 -2.46 4.03 5.13
C THR A 100 -1.56 4.04 6.36
N GLU A 101 -2.08 4.58 7.46
CA GLU A 101 -1.41 4.54 8.76
C GLU A 101 -1.52 3.12 9.36
N ILE A 102 -0.38 2.43 9.40
CA ILE A 102 -0.28 1.04 9.86
C ILE A 102 0.17 0.93 11.31
N THR A 103 0.82 1.95 11.85
CA THR A 103 1.32 1.96 13.24
C THR A 103 0.13 1.94 14.19
N PRO A 104 0.07 1.01 15.16
CA PRO A 104 -0.94 1.02 16.21
C PRO A 104 -0.98 2.37 16.94
N PRO A 105 -2.15 2.88 17.36
CA PRO A 105 -2.24 4.19 18.02
C PRO A 105 -1.30 4.34 19.22
N ASP A 106 -1.17 3.32 20.05
CA ASP A 106 -0.31 3.26 21.25
C ASP A 106 1.19 3.33 20.95
N GLU A 107 1.61 2.95 19.74
CA GLU A 107 2.99 3.07 19.28
C GLU A 107 3.28 4.42 18.61
N ARG A 108 2.28 5.29 18.44
CA ARG A 108 2.47 6.63 17.85
C ARG A 108 2.90 7.62 18.93
N LEU A 109 4.01 8.31 18.69
CA LEU A 109 4.55 9.31 19.62
C LEU A 109 3.49 10.34 20.06
N GLU A 110 2.70 10.88 19.13
CA GLU A 110 1.66 11.85 19.47
C GLU A 110 0.61 11.29 20.42
N HIS A 111 0.23 10.02 20.27
CA HIS A 111 -0.72 9.37 21.15
C HIS A 111 -0.09 9.14 22.53
N ALA A 112 1.15 8.62 22.56
CA ALA A 112 1.90 8.41 23.80
C ALA A 112 2.05 9.70 24.62
N LEU A 113 2.35 10.83 23.96
CA LEU A 113 2.42 12.16 24.59
C LEU A 113 1.07 12.61 25.17
N LYS A 114 -0.04 12.31 24.50
CA LYS A 114 -1.40 12.69 24.93
C LYS A 114 -1.94 11.80 26.05
N THR A 115 -1.64 10.50 26.04
CA THR A 115 -2.18 9.53 27.00
C THR A 115 -1.26 9.24 28.18
N GLY A 116 -0.03 9.76 28.17
CA GLY A 116 0.96 9.55 29.23
C GLY A 116 1.58 8.15 29.24
N VAL A 117 1.33 7.35 28.20
CA VAL A 117 2.02 6.08 27.95
C VAL A 117 3.50 6.39 27.74
N GLY A 118 4.37 5.88 28.61
CA GLY A 118 5.81 6.19 28.57
C GLY A 118 6.28 7.36 29.43
N LYS A 119 5.48 7.85 30.40
CA LYS A 119 6.04 8.58 31.55
C LYS A 119 6.96 7.63 32.33
N VAL A 120 8.22 7.58 31.93
CA VAL A 120 9.30 7.05 32.78
C VAL A 120 9.19 7.86 34.06
N ALA A 121 8.88 7.21 35.18
CA ALA A 121 8.98 7.84 36.48
C ALA A 121 10.37 8.47 36.54
N ALA A 122 10.44 9.80 36.63
CA ALA A 122 11.70 10.49 36.88
C ALA A 122 12.17 9.95 38.24
N GLY A 123 13.05 8.95 38.19
CA GLY A 123 13.61 8.30 39.36
C GLY A 123 14.45 9.31 40.12
N ALA A 124 14.18 9.38 41.41
CA ALA A 124 14.87 10.18 42.42
C ALA A 124 16.36 9.83 42.54
#